data_AF-A0A821XX27-F1
#
_entry.id   AF-A0A821XX27-F1
#
_cell.length_a   1.000
_cell.length_b   1.000
_cell.length_c   1.000
_cell.angle_alpha   90.00
_cell.angle_beta   90.00
_cell.angle_gamma   90.00
#
_symmetry.space_group_name_H-M   'P 1'
#
loop_
_entity.id
_entity.type
_entity.pdbx_description
1 polymer ?
#
loop_
_entity_poly.entity_id
_entity_poly.type
_entity_poly.pdbx_seq_one_letter_code
_entity_poly.pdbx_strand_id
1 'polypeptide(L)'
;GRANYREAGRALGIDLEANPQIVATPAVGFRTSVWFWTKHNLNALADAGTLDAFRQITRKINGGTNGQADRENYWAKAKSALGCGSGTGVVSCTAE
;
A
#
# COMPACT_ATOMS: atom_id res chain seq x y z
N GLY A 1 -5.39 9.37 -11.93
CA GLY A 1 -6.76 9.01 -11.52
C GLY A 1 -7.40 8.07 -12.52
N ARG A 2 -8.08 8.59 -13.55
CA ARG A 2 -8.88 7.79 -14.52
C ARG A 2 -8.12 6.63 -15.20
N ALA A 3 -6.87 6.84 -15.62
CA ALA A 3 -6.05 5.79 -16.22
C ALA A 3 -5.88 4.56 -15.31
N ASN A 4 -5.74 4.76 -13.99
CA ASN A 4 -5.64 3.64 -13.05
C ASN A 4 -6.92 2.81 -13.00
N TYR A 5 -8.10 3.44 -13.08
CA TYR A 5 -9.36 2.71 -13.14
C TYR A 5 -9.45 1.86 -14.43
N ARG A 6 -9.08 2.43 -15.58
CA ARG A 6 -9.02 1.69 -16.84
C ARG A 6 -8.10 0.48 -16.77
N GLU A 7 -6.88 0.67 -16.29
CA GLU A 7 -5.87 -0.39 -16.26
C GLU A 7 -6.16 -1.46 -15.20
N ALA A 8 -6.59 -1.04 -13.99
CA ALA A 8 -7.05 -1.97 -12.96
C ALA A 8 -8.27 -2.75 -13.45
N GLY A 9 -9.21 -2.08 -14.11
CA GLY A 9 -10.40 -2.70 -14.64
C GLY A 9 -10.10 -3.78 -15.68
N ARG A 10 -9.18 -3.49 -16.61
CA ARG A 10 -8.66 -4.49 -17.56
C ARG A 10 -7.99 -5.67 -16.87
N ALA A 11 -7.15 -5.42 -15.86
CA ALA A 11 -6.46 -6.48 -15.13
C ALA A 11 -7.40 -7.36 -14.29
N LEU A 12 -8.50 -6.79 -13.79
CA LEU A 12 -9.45 -7.47 -12.90
C LEU A 12 -10.67 -8.04 -13.63
N GLY A 13 -10.86 -7.72 -14.92
CA GLY A 13 -12.06 -8.08 -15.68
C GLY A 13 -13.32 -7.35 -15.24
N ILE A 14 -13.18 -6.11 -14.73
CA ILE A 14 -14.28 -5.28 -14.20
C ILE A 14 -14.22 -3.92 -14.89
N ASP A 15 -15.33 -3.39 -15.40
CA ASP A 15 -15.35 -2.05 -16.00
C ASP A 15 -15.34 -0.94 -14.94
N LEU A 16 -14.16 -0.69 -14.38
CA LEU A 16 -13.94 0.32 -13.36
C LEU A 16 -13.83 1.74 -13.93
N GLU A 17 -13.57 1.91 -15.24
CA GLU A 17 -13.48 3.25 -15.83
C GLU A 17 -14.85 3.89 -15.98
N ALA A 18 -15.85 3.13 -16.43
CA ALA A 18 -17.23 3.60 -16.47
C ALA A 18 -17.92 3.54 -15.10
N ASN A 19 -17.49 2.63 -14.21
CA ASN A 19 -18.12 2.41 -12.90
C ASN A 19 -17.13 2.55 -11.72
N PRO A 20 -16.48 3.71 -11.54
CA PRO A 20 -15.45 3.89 -10.50
C PRO A 20 -15.97 3.70 -9.08
N GLN A 21 -17.26 3.94 -8.83
CA GLN A 21 -17.91 3.77 -7.53
C GLN A 21 -17.84 2.34 -6.98
N ILE A 22 -17.70 1.33 -7.84
CA ILE A 22 -17.64 -0.08 -7.42
C ILE A 22 -16.38 -0.33 -6.56
N VAL A 23 -15.32 0.45 -6.73
CA VAL A 23 -14.10 0.38 -5.92
C VAL A 23 -14.37 0.65 -4.43
N ALA A 24 -15.46 1.33 -4.08
CA ALA A 24 -15.87 1.55 -2.69
C ALA A 24 -16.38 0.27 -2.00
N THR A 25 -16.68 -0.80 -2.76
CA THR A 25 -17.03 -2.10 -2.17
C THR A 25 -15.78 -2.79 -1.63
N PRO A 26 -15.84 -3.52 -0.50
CA PRO A 26 -14.67 -4.18 0.06
C PRO A 26 -13.94 -5.09 -0.93
N ALA A 27 -14.68 -5.95 -1.65
CA ALA A 27 -14.09 -6.93 -2.55
C ALA A 27 -13.29 -6.28 -3.70
N VAL A 28 -13.84 -5.25 -4.33
CA VAL A 28 -13.18 -4.57 -5.46
C VAL A 28 -12.14 -3.57 -4.96
N GLY A 29 -12.37 -2.90 -3.83
CA GLY A 29 -11.42 -2.01 -3.19
C GLY A 29 -10.11 -2.70 -2.82
N PHE A 30 -10.19 -3.90 -2.21
CA PHE A 30 -8.98 -4.67 -1.90
C PHE A 30 -8.26 -5.14 -3.18
N ARG A 31 -8.99 -5.66 -4.17
CA ARG A 31 -8.40 -6.11 -5.45
C ARG A 31 -7.67 -5.00 -6.19
N THR A 32 -8.28 -3.81 -6.28
CA THR A 32 -7.65 -2.64 -6.92
C THR A 32 -6.44 -2.12 -6.14
N SER A 33 -6.49 -2.15 -4.81
CA SER A 33 -5.36 -1.78 -3.95
C SER A 33 -4.18 -2.74 -4.14
N VAL A 34 -4.43 -4.06 -4.12
CA VAL A 34 -3.40 -5.09 -4.35
C VAL A 34 -2.84 -5.01 -5.77
N TRP A 35 -3.68 -4.76 -6.77
CA TRP A 35 -3.23 -4.53 -8.15
C TRP A 35 -2.27 -3.35 -8.24
N PHE A 36 -2.61 -2.20 -7.64
CA PHE A 36 -1.75 -1.02 -7.67
C PHE A 36 -0.41 -1.32 -6.98
N TRP A 37 -0.47 -1.94 -5.81
CA TRP A 37 0.70 -2.33 -5.04
C TRP A 37 1.65 -3.22 -5.83
N THR A 38 1.11 -4.24 -6.50
CA THR A 38 1.85 -5.20 -7.31
C THR A 38 2.44 -4.54 -8.56
N LYS A 39 1.63 -3.79 -9.31
CA LYS A 39 2.05 -3.08 -10.53
C LYS A 39 3.24 -2.16 -10.27
N HIS A 40 3.29 -1.52 -9.11
CA HIS A 40 4.34 -0.58 -8.75
C HIS A 40 5.52 -1.20 -7.99
N ASN A 41 5.57 -2.53 -7.88
CA ASN A 41 6.59 -3.31 -7.18
C ASN A 41 6.88 -2.79 -5.77
N LEU A 42 5.81 -2.51 -5.01
CA LEU A 42 5.96 -1.91 -3.68
C LEU A 42 6.43 -2.91 -2.61
N ASN A 43 6.35 -4.22 -2.86
CA ASN A 43 6.95 -5.26 -2.01
C ASN A 43 8.44 -5.02 -1.79
N ALA A 44 9.20 -4.79 -2.86
CA ALA A 44 10.66 -4.58 -2.76
C ALA A 44 11.05 -3.40 -1.85
N LEU A 45 10.19 -2.37 -1.77
CA LEU A 45 10.39 -1.26 -0.82
C LEU A 45 9.93 -1.63 0.59
N ALA A 46 8.83 -2.38 0.72
CA ALA A 46 8.31 -2.80 2.01
C ALA A 46 9.28 -3.76 2.73
N ASP A 47 9.93 -4.65 1.98
CA ASP A 47 10.89 -5.64 2.48
C ASP A 47 12.11 -4.98 3.15
N ALA A 48 12.46 -3.75 2.74
CA ALA A 48 13.53 -3.00 3.38
C ALA A 48 13.22 -2.64 4.85
N GLY A 49 11.94 -2.55 5.23
CA GLY A 49 11.51 -2.30 6.61
C GLY A 49 11.94 -0.95 7.20
N THR A 50 12.48 -0.02 6.40
CA THR A 50 12.99 1.28 6.87
C THR A 50 11.97 2.41 6.70
N LEU A 51 12.12 3.46 7.50
CA LEU A 51 11.31 4.67 7.39
C LEU A 51 11.50 5.38 6.04
N ASP A 52 12.72 5.34 5.49
CA ASP A 52 12.98 5.93 4.17
C ASP A 52 12.26 5.16 3.06
N ALA A 53 12.32 3.83 3.07
CA ALA A 53 11.60 3.01 2.10
C ALA A 53 10.08 3.20 2.22
N PHE A 54 9.55 3.33 3.45
CA PHE A 54 8.15 3.69 3.68
C PHE A 54 7.79 5.07 3.08
N ARG A 55 8.65 6.09 3.23
CA ARG A 55 8.47 7.40 2.58
C ARG A 55 8.50 7.30 1.06
N GLN A 56 9.35 6.45 0.49
CA GLN A 56 9.37 6.18 -0.96
C GLN A 56 8.05 5.54 -1.43
N ILE A 57 7.48 4.59 -0.67
CA ILE A 57 6.15 4.02 -0.92
C ILE A 57 5.09 5.13 -0.95
N THR A 58 5.06 6.03 0.05
CA THR A 58 4.09 7.14 0.06
C THR A 58 4.19 8.00 -1.19
N ARG A 59 5.41 8.34 -1.62
CA ARG A 59 5.63 9.14 -2.83
C ARG A 59 5.14 8.42 -4.09
N LYS A 60 5.35 7.10 -4.20
CA LYS A 60 4.83 6.31 -5.33
C LYS A 60 3.30 6.25 -5.36
N ILE A 61 2.65 6.18 -4.19
CA ILE A 61 1.18 6.14 -4.10
C ILE A 61 0.56 7.50 -4.44
N ASN A 62 1.10 8.59 -3.90
CA ASN A 62 0.47 9.92 -3.95
C ASN A 62 1.10 10.90 -4.95
N GLY A 63 2.26 10.58 -5.53
CA GLY A 63 3.09 11.54 -6.27
C GLY A 63 3.77 12.60 -5.40
N GLY A 64 3.72 12.46 -4.07
CA GLY A 64 4.26 13.41 -3.09
C GLY A 64 4.09 12.92 -1.66
N THR A 65 4.27 13.81 -0.67
CA THR A 65 4.23 13.47 0.77
C THR A 65 2.94 13.92 1.48
N ASN A 66 1.84 14.01 0.74
CA ASN A 66 0.54 14.39 1.30
C ASN A 66 0.10 13.36 2.36
N GLY A 67 -0.16 13.84 3.58
CA GLY A 67 -0.52 13.00 4.73
C GLY A 67 0.61 12.10 5.24
N GLN A 68 1.88 12.45 5.01
CA GLN A 68 3.03 11.62 5.41
C GLN A 68 3.05 11.34 6.92
N ALA A 69 2.78 12.34 7.77
CA ALA A 69 2.78 12.17 9.22
C ALA A 69 1.73 11.12 9.66
N ASP A 70 0.51 11.19 9.13
CA ASP A 70 -0.53 10.22 9.44
C ASP A 70 -0.17 8.81 8.97
N ARG A 71 0.43 8.70 7.78
CA ARG A 71 0.92 7.42 7.25
C ARG A 71 2.00 6.82 8.14
N GLU A 72 2.96 7.61 8.61
CA GLU A 72 3.99 7.16 9.56
C GLU A 72 3.38 6.72 10.90
N ASN A 73 2.37 7.44 11.39
CA ASN A 73 1.62 7.06 12.59
C ASN A 73 0.90 5.71 12.43
N TYR A 74 0.23 5.48 11.30
CA TYR A 74 -0.41 4.18 11.03
C TYR A 74 0.61 3.06 10.83
N TRP A 75 1.74 3.33 10.20
CA TRP A 75 2.82 2.36 10.05
C TRP A 75 3.41 1.95 11.41
N ALA A 76 3.64 2.90 12.31
CA ALA A 76 4.09 2.60 13.67
C ALA A 76 3.07 1.75 14.45
N LYS A 77 1.77 2.09 14.35
CA LYS A 77 0.68 1.30 14.96
C LYS A 77 0.63 -0.13 14.41
N ALA A 78 0.74 -0.29 13.09
CA ALA A 78 0.75 -1.61 12.45
C ALA A 78 1.96 -2.45 12.91
N LYS A 79 3.17 -1.85 12.95
CA LYS A 79 4.36 -2.55 13.47
C LYS A 79 4.17 -2.97 14.93
N SER A 80 3.62 -2.11 15.77
CA SER A 80 3.34 -2.46 17.18
C SER A 80 2.36 -3.64 17.28
N ALA A 81 1.24 -3.59 16.55
CA ALA A 81 0.24 -4.66 16.54
C ALA A 81 0.77 -6.01 16.02
N LEU A 82 1.75 -5.98 15.11
CA LEU A 82 2.40 -7.17 14.55
C LEU A 82 3.64 -7.62 15.34
N GLY A 83 3.99 -6.96 16.45
CA GLY A 83 5.19 -7.30 17.23
C GLY A 83 6.52 -6.85 16.60
N CYS A 84 6.48 -6.03 15.55
CA CYS A 84 7.64 -5.44 14.87
C CYS A 84 8.10 -4.10 15.49
N GLY A 85 7.67 -3.80 16.72
CA GLY A 85 8.11 -2.62 17.45
C GLY A 85 9.56 -2.77 17.90
N SER A 86 10.30 -1.66 17.95
CA SER A 86 11.69 -1.58 18.45
C SER A 86 11.77 -1.86 19.96
N GLY A 87 11.52 -3.11 20.33
CA GLY A 87 11.83 -3.69 21.62
C GLY A 87 13.28 -4.18 21.60
N THR A 88 14.03 -3.85 22.65
CA THR A 88 15.40 -4.24 22.95
C THR A 88 15.55 -5.75 23.18
N GLY A 89 15.27 -6.55 22.15
CA GLY A 89 15.38 -7.99 22.18
C GLY A 89 14.91 -8.53 20.85
N VAL A 90 15.85 -8.91 20.00
CA VAL A 90 15.72 -9.65 18.73
C VAL A 90 14.31 -10.17 18.45
N VAL A 91 13.50 -9.37 17.74
CA VAL A 91 12.39 -9.89 16.94
C VAL A 91 12.67 -9.46 15.52
N SER A 92 13.36 -10.32 14.80
CA SER A 92 13.53 -10.20 13.36
C SER A 92 12.16 -10.38 12.71
N CYS A 93 11.57 -9.29 12.22
CA CYS A 93 10.46 -9.36 11.29
C CYS A 93 11.00 -9.78 9.92
N THR A 94 11.25 -11.07 9.74
CA THR A 94 11.47 -11.66 8.41
C THR A 94 10.15 -12.20 7.90
N ALA A 95 9.78 -11.82 6.68
CA ALA A 95 8.67 -12.40 5.96
C ALA A 95 8.99 -13.88 5.67
N GLU A 96 8.08 -14.77 6.05
CA GLU A 96 8.05 -16.17 5.56
C GLU A 96 7.55 -16.24 4.12
#